data_AF-A0A382QLX4-F1
#
_entry.id   AF-A0A382QLX4-F1
#
_cell.length_a   1.000
_cell.length_b   1.000
_cell.length_c   1.000
_cell.angle_alpha   90.00
_cell.angle_beta   90.00
_cell.angle_gamma   90.00
#
_symmetry.space_group_name_H-M   'P 1'
#
loop_
_entity.id
_entity.type
_entity.pdbx_description
1 polymer ?
#
loop_
_entity_poly.entity_id
_entity_poly.type
_entity_poly.pdbx_seq_one_letter_code
_entity_poly.pdbx_strand_id
1 'polypeptide(L)' 'LIDSFKKVCICRSIKAGTIMTAIQEGSLTFEALRKKIGVGTGNCKAKRCRSKIEDRIKDHKAGLDANSETRIPPV' A
#
# COMPACT_ATOMS: atom_id res chain seq x y z
N LEU A 1 -3.99 11.46 16.01
CA LEU A 1 -2.98 10.38 16.09
C LEU A 1 -2.69 9.88 14.67
N ILE A 2 -1.42 9.82 14.24
CA ILE A 2 -1.06 9.48 12.84
C ILE A 2 -1.15 7.96 12.61
N ASP A 3 -2.17 7.48 11.89
CA ASP A 3 -2.35 6.04 11.56
C ASP A 3 -1.17 5.46 10.76
N SER A 4 -0.35 6.30 10.12
CA SER A 4 0.80 5.91 9.30
C SER A 4 1.84 5.06 10.02
N PHE A 5 1.91 5.13 11.36
CA PHE A 5 2.83 4.31 12.16
C PHE A 5 2.30 2.91 12.49
N LYS A 6 1.02 2.64 12.25
CA LYS A 6 0.39 1.36 12.54
C LYS A 6 1.05 0.25 11.72
N LYS A 7 1.47 -0.81 12.38
CA LYS A 7 2.04 -1.99 11.70
C LYS A 7 0.92 -2.76 11.01
N VAL A 8 0.99 -2.85 9.68
CA VAL A 8 0.04 -3.63 8.88
C VAL A 8 0.55 -5.05 8.69
N CYS A 9 1.84 -5.22 8.38
CA CYS A 9 2.48 -6.53 8.35
C CYS A 9 3.31 -6.73 9.62
N ILE A 10 2.74 -7.46 10.59
CA ILE A 10 3.45 -7.80 11.83
C ILE A 10 4.67 -8.69 11.60
N CYS A 11 4.60 -9.61 10.63
CA CYS A 11 5.67 -10.57 10.34
C CYS A 11 6.94 -9.91 9.80
N ARG A 12 6.79 -8.77 9.12
CA ARG A 12 7.89 -8.03 8.49
C ARG A 12 8.07 -6.61 9.05
N SER A 13 7.35 -6.30 10.12
CA SER A 13 7.31 -4.97 10.76
C SER A 13 7.06 -3.81 9.79
N ILE A 14 6.25 -4.04 8.74
CA ILE A 14 5.93 -3.01 7.74
C ILE A 14 4.77 -2.15 8.25
N LYS A 15 4.98 -0.83 8.18
CA LYS A 15 4.04 0.20 8.62
C LYS A 15 3.05 0.58 7.51
N ALA A 16 1.91 1.12 7.92
CA ALA A 16 0.87 1.69 7.08
C ALA A 16 1.42 2.75 6.10
N GLY A 17 2.29 3.64 6.59
CA GLY A 17 2.91 4.68 5.77
C GLY A 17 3.70 4.12 4.59
N THR A 18 4.55 3.11 4.82
CA THR A 18 5.35 2.48 3.76
C THR A 18 4.48 1.84 2.67
N ILE A 19 3.34 1.24 3.05
CA ILE A 19 2.38 0.68 2.09
C ILE A 19 1.74 1.80 1.26
N MET A 20 1.30 2.88 1.92
CA MET A 20 0.72 4.04 1.24
C MET A 20 1.70 4.71 0.29
N THR A 21 2.98 4.86 0.67
CA THR A 21 4.03 5.39 -0.22
C THR A 21 4.17 4.51 -1.46
N ALA A 22 4.27 3.19 -1.29
CA ALA A 22 4.42 2.28 -2.42
C ALA A 22 3.19 2.29 -3.35
N ILE A 23 1.98 2.43 -2.79
CA ILE A 23 0.74 2.60 -3.56
C ILE A 23 0.76 3.90 -4.38
N GLN A 24 1.15 5.03 -3.77
CA GLN A 24 1.28 6.33 -4.45
C GLN A 24 2.36 6.33 -5.54
N GLU A 25 3.41 5.52 -5.37
CA GLU A 25 4.41 5.28 -6.40
C GLU A 25 3.91 4.35 -7.54
N GLY A 26 2.66 3.91 -7.51
CA GLY A 26 2.03 3.10 -8.56
C GLY A 26 1.90 1.61 -8.25
N SER A 27 2.22 1.15 -7.03
CA SER A 27 2.02 -0.25 -6.64
C SER A 27 0.57 -0.51 -6.23
N LEU A 28 -0.33 -0.53 -7.21
CA LEU A 28 -1.79 -0.68 -7.04
C LEU A 28 -2.27 -2.14 -6.94
N THR A 29 -1.37 -3.08 -6.66
CA THR A 29 -1.73 -4.50 -6.48
C THR A 29 -0.96 -5.10 -5.33
N PHE A 30 -1.55 -6.13 -4.70
CA PHE A 30 -0.89 -6.86 -3.62
C PHE A 30 0.44 -7.46 -4.09
N GLU A 31 0.50 -7.95 -5.33
CA GLU A 31 1.71 -8.55 -5.88
C GLU A 31 2.80 -7.52 -6.16
N ALA A 32 2.45 -6.33 -6.66
CA ALA A 32 3.39 -5.22 -6.82
C ALA A 32 3.98 -4.79 -5.47
N LEU A 33 3.13 -4.65 -4.44
CA LEU A 33 3.60 -4.36 -3.09
C LEU A 33 4.46 -5.49 -2.52
N ARG A 34 4.11 -6.75 -2.77
CA ARG A 34 4.90 -7.90 -2.36
C ARG A 34 6.29 -7.87 -3.00
N LYS A 35 6.40 -7.50 -4.28
CA LYS A 35 7.68 -7.39 -4.98
C LYS A 35 8.49 -6.16 -4.53
N LYS A 36 7.82 -5.03 -4.30
CA LYS A 36 8.46 -3.75 -3.96
C LYS A 36 8.93 -3.66 -2.51
N ILE A 37 8.04 -4.01 -1.56
CA ILE A 37 8.30 -3.86 -0.11
C ILE A 37 8.35 -5.21 0.64
N GLY A 38 8.21 -6.33 -0.06
CA GLY A 38 8.30 -7.66 0.55
C GLY A 38 7.10 -8.03 1.43
N VAL A 39 5.97 -7.34 1.30
CA VAL A 39 4.82 -7.58 2.18
C VAL A 39 4.17 -8.94 1.91
N GLY A 40 3.78 -9.64 2.98
CA GLY A 40 3.15 -10.96 2.86
C GLY A 40 4.09 -12.13 2.56
N THR A 41 5.41 -11.89 2.47
CA THR A 41 6.44 -12.94 2.29
C THR A 41 6.85 -13.65 3.58
N GLY A 42 6.39 -13.17 4.75
CA GLY A 42 6.74 -13.77 6.04
C GLY A 42 6.03 -15.10 6.32
N ASN A 43 6.32 -15.70 7.48
CA ASN A 43 5.79 -17.00 7.89
C ASN A 43 4.25 -17.09 7.86
N CYS A 44 3.57 -15.95 8.05
CA CYS A 44 2.12 -15.84 7.97
C CYS A 44 1.54 -15.92 6.55
N LYS A 45 2.38 -15.95 5.49
CA LYS A 45 1.99 -16.05 4.07
C LYS A 45 0.85 -15.10 3.69
N ALA A 46 0.98 -13.84 4.10
CA ALA A 46 -0.01 -12.77 3.92
C ALA A 46 -1.37 -12.94 4.60
N LYS A 47 -1.66 -14.04 5.32
CA LYS A 47 -2.98 -14.30 5.93
C LYS A 47 -3.53 -13.15 6.80
N ARG A 48 -2.65 -12.41 7.49
CA ARG A 48 -3.04 -11.32 8.41
C ARG A 48 -3.02 -9.93 7.79
N CYS A 49 -2.11 -9.68 6.84
CA CYS A 49 -1.93 -8.35 6.28
C CYS A 49 -2.62 -8.16 4.93
N ARG A 50 -2.93 -9.26 4.20
CA ARG A 50 -3.50 -9.23 2.85
C ARG A 50 -4.79 -8.43 2.79
N SER A 51 -5.79 -8.78 3.59
CA SER A 51 -7.08 -8.09 3.61
C SER A 51 -6.93 -6.58 3.87
N LYS A 52 -6.08 -6.17 4.83
CA LYS A 52 -5.81 -4.75 5.11
C LYS A 52 -5.12 -4.01 3.95
N ILE A 53 -4.29 -4.70 3.19
CA ILE A 53 -3.58 -4.11 2.05
C ILE A 53 -4.51 -4.00 0.86
N GLU A 54 -5.29 -5.04 0.58
CA GLU A 54 -6.30 -5.04 -0.50
C GLU A 54 -7.34 -3.94 -0.26
N ASP A 55 -7.82 -3.78 0.98
CA ASP A 55 -8.73 -2.71 1.36
C ASP A 55 -8.14 -1.32 1.10
N ARG A 56 -6.90 -1.09 1.51
CA ARG A 56 -6.14 0.15 1.26
C ARG A 56 -5.91 0.45 -0.22
N ILE A 57 -5.63 -0.59 -1.02
CA ILE A 57 -5.48 -0.45 -2.47
C ILE A 57 -6.83 -0.05 -3.07
N LYS A 58 -7.92 -0.70 -2.63
CA LYS A 58 -9.27 -0.43 -3.13
C LYS A 58 -9.70 0.99 -2.80
N ASP A 59 -9.48 1.43 -1.57
CA ASP A 59 -9.73 2.80 -1.11
C ASP A 59 -8.93 3.82 -1.93
N HIS A 60 -7.62 3.61 -2.12
CA HIS A 60 -6.80 4.49 -2.95
C HIS A 60 -7.24 4.49 -4.41
N LYS A 61 -7.67 3.34 -4.95
CA LYS A 61 -8.18 3.24 -6.32
C LYS A 61 -9.50 3.98 -6.48
N ALA A 62 -10.39 3.93 -5.48
CA ALA A 62 -11.64 4.68 -5.41
C ALA A 62 -11.42 6.19 -5.20
N GLY A 63 -10.26 6.61 -4.66
CA GLY A 63 -9.88 8.01 -4.56
C GLY A 63 -9.19 8.55 -5.82
N LEU A 64 -8.51 7.68 -6.58
CA LEU A 64 -7.82 8.05 -7.83
C LEU A 64 -8.79 8.46 -8.93
N ASP A 65 -9.99 7.87 -9.01
CA ASP A 65 -11.03 8.31 -9.95
C ASP A 65 -11.54 9.74 -9.66
N ALA A 66 -11.25 10.30 -8.48
CA ALA A 66 -11.54 11.69 -8.15
C ALA A 66 -10.34 12.66 -8.33
N ASN A 67 -9.12 12.17 -8.63
CA ASN A 67 -7.91 13.01 -8.66
C ASN A 67 -6.93 12.69 -9.79
N SER A 68 -7.44 12.50 -11.01
CA SER A 68 -6.64 12.50 -12.24
C SER A 68 -6.30 13.94 -12.70
N GLU A 69 -5.78 14.80 -11.81
CA GLU A 69 -5.25 16.12 -12.20
C GLU A 69 -4.10 16.55 -11.30
N THR A 70 -2.96 15.84 -11.30
CA THR A 70 -1.66 16.52 -11.19
C THR A 70 -0.53 15.56 -11.57
N ARG A 71 -0.01 15.70 -12.79
CA ARG A 71 1.42 15.56 -13.14
C ARG A 71 1.60 15.79 -14.65
N ILE A 72 1.19 16.97 -15.12
CA ILE A 72 1.83 17.57 -16.29
C ILE A 72 2.97 18.42 -15.70
N PRO A 73 4.26 18.05 -15.86
CA PRO A 73 5.32 19.01 -15.62
C PRO A 73 5.17 20.13 -16.68
N PRO A 74 5.11 21.42 -16.31
CA PRO A 74 5.12 22.48 -17.31
C PRO A 74 6.48 22.47 -18.00
N VAL A 75 6.49 22.37 -19.33
CA VAL A 75 7.60 22.78 -20.20
C VAL A 75 7.05 23.67 -21.31
#